data_AF-A0A2M7AYY9-F1
#
_entry.id   AF-A0A2M7AYY9-F1
#
_cell.length_a   1.000
_cell.length_b   1.000
_cell.length_c   1.000
_cell.angle_alpha   90.00
_cell.angle_beta   90.00
_cell.angle_gamma   90.00
#
_symmetry.space_group_name_H-M   'P 1'
#
loop_
_entity.id
_entity.type
_entity.pdbx_description
1 polymer ?
#
loop_
_entity_poly.entity_id
_entity_poly.type
_entity_poly.pdbx_seq_one_letter_code
_entity_poly.pdbx_strand_id
1 'polypeptide(L)' 'MRAVIDRIEDGQTVVLTVVGGGEMIIPVKQFKFKLHEGMWFDVEFSPNKKAESKSLARVKKLQQELLNHP' A
#
# COMPACT_ATOMS: atom_id res chain seq x y z
N MET A 1 8.40 0.15 -11.68
CA MET A 1 7.27 0.50 -12.57
C MET A 1 7.11 1.99 -12.58
N ARG A 2 6.63 2.61 -13.66
CA ARG A 2 6.37 4.06 -13.67
C ARG A 2 4.93 4.33 -13.25
N ALA A 3 4.72 5.38 -12.49
CA ALA A 3 3.40 5.87 -12.13
C ALA A 3 3.33 7.39 -12.27
N VAL A 4 2.12 7.89 -12.47
CA VAL A 4 1.82 9.32 -12.53
C VAL A 4 0.71 9.65 -11.53
N ILE A 5 0.82 10.80 -10.88
CA ILE A 5 -0.29 11.36 -10.09
C ILE A 5 -1.31 11.89 -11.08
N ASP A 6 -2.47 11.23 -11.18
CA ASP A 6 -3.56 11.67 -12.03
C ASP A 6 -4.25 12.89 -11.40
N ARG A 7 -4.65 12.77 -10.13
CA ARG A 7 -5.33 13.83 -9.37
C ARG A 7 -5.06 13.76 -7.88
N ILE A 8 -5.21 14.90 -7.20
CA ILE A 8 -5.14 14.99 -5.73
C ILE A 8 -6.49 15.46 -5.20
N GLU A 9 -7.20 14.59 -4.51
CA GLU A 9 -8.54 14.84 -3.99
C GLU A 9 -8.47 15.45 -2.57
N ASP A 10 -9.03 16.66 -2.43
CA ASP A 10 -9.15 17.43 -1.19
C ASP A 10 -7.85 17.61 -0.38
N GLY A 11 -6.70 17.45 -1.04
CA GLY A 11 -5.39 17.45 -0.39
C GLY A 11 -5.15 16.28 0.58
N GLN A 12 -6.05 15.29 0.62
CA GLN A 12 -5.97 14.15 1.55
C GLN A 12 -5.60 12.85 0.85
N THR A 13 -6.01 12.70 -0.41
CA THR A 13 -5.89 11.45 -1.15
C THR A 13 -5.25 11.70 -2.51
N VAL A 14 -4.35 10.81 -2.90
CA VAL A 14 -3.66 10.82 -4.19
C VAL A 14 -4.17 9.65 -5.00
N VAL A 15 -4.66 9.93 -6.21
CA VAL A 15 -4.97 8.92 -7.21
C VAL A 15 -3.77 8.83 -8.15
N LEU A 16 -3.16 7.66 -8.21
CA LEU A 16 -2.00 7.41 -9.06
C LEU A 16 -2.23 6.24 -10.00
N THR A 17 -1.86 6.46 -11.26
CA THR A 17 -1.99 5.48 -12.34
C THR A 17 -0.63 4.86 -12.59
N VAL A 18 -0.51 3.55 -12.33
CA VAL A 18 0.69 2.76 -12.57
C VAL A 18 0.62 2.21 -14.00
N VAL A 19 1.65 2.46 -14.80
CA VAL A 19 1.74 1.97 -16.18
C VAL A 19 1.72 0.44 -16.17
N GLY A 20 0.67 -0.15 -16.76
CA GLY A 20 0.45 -1.59 -16.81
C GLY A 20 -0.04 -2.23 -15.50
N GLY A 21 -0.28 -1.45 -14.44
CA GLY A 21 -0.73 -1.94 -13.13
C GLY A 21 -2.14 -1.50 -12.73
N GLY A 22 -2.64 -0.41 -13.29
CA GLY A 22 -3.95 0.16 -12.95
C GLY A 22 -3.85 1.34 -11.99
N GLU A 23 -4.96 1.67 -11.32
CA GLU A 23 -5.05 2.80 -10.39
C GLU A 23 -4.81 2.38 -8.94
N MET A 24 -4.18 3.26 -8.18
CA MET A 24 -4.00 3.14 -6.74
C MET A 24 -4.45 4.42 -6.05
N ILE A 25 -5.04 4.26 -4.87
CA ILE A 25 -5.51 5.36 -4.04
C ILE A 25 -4.69 5.35 -2.76
N ILE A 26 -3.89 6.39 -2.54
CA ILE A 26 -2.93 6.48 -1.42
C ILE A 26 -3.13 7.79 -0.67
N PRO A 27 -3.21 7.78 0.68
CA PRO A 27 -3.27 9.01 1.46
C PRO A 27 -2.02 9.89 1.26
N VAL A 28 -2.19 11.20 1.10
CA VAL A 28 -1.11 12.19 0.93
C VAL A 28 -0.06 12.08 2.05
N LYS A 29 -0.49 11.77 3.29
CA LYS A 29 0.38 11.61 4.45
C LYS A 29 1.42 10.49 4.34
N GLN A 30 1.26 9.54 3.41
CA GLN A 30 2.26 8.49 3.17
C GLN A 30 3.48 8.98 2.39
N PHE A 31 3.36 10.12 1.71
CA PHE A 31 4.44 10.72 0.95
C PHE A 31 5.23 11.69 1.82
N LYS A 32 6.57 11.59 1.76
CA LYS A 32 7.49 12.45 2.53
C LYS A 32 7.97 13.67 1.74
N PHE A 33 7.30 13.99 0.65
CA PHE A 33 7.65 15.05 -0.28
C PHE A 33 6.39 15.72 -0.80
N LYS A 34 6.54 16.93 -1.34
CA LYS A 34 5.43 17.69 -1.90
C LYS A 34 4.95 17.05 -3.20
N LEU A 35 3.65 16.85 -3.31
CA LEU A 35 3.01 16.25 -4.48
C LEU A 35 2.35 17.32 -5.35
N HIS A 36 2.24 17.05 -6.64
CA HIS A 36 1.42 17.80 -7.58
C HIS A 36 0.88 16.86 -8.66
N GLU A 37 -0.24 17.23 -9.27
CA GLU A 37 -0.83 16.48 -10.39
C GLU A 37 0.14 16.44 -11.58
N GLY A 38 0.08 15.36 -12.35
CA GLY A 38 1.01 15.08 -13.45
C GLY A 38 2.43 14.68 -13.03
N MET A 39 2.73 14.58 -11.72
CA MET A 39 4.05 14.15 -11.23
C MET A 39 4.30 12.68 -11.56
N TRP A 40 5.43 12.39 -12.21
CA TRP A 40 5.88 11.03 -12.51
C TRP A 40 6.89 10.53 -11.48
N PHE A 41 6.79 9.24 -11.13
CA PHE A 41 7.70 8.59 -10.21
C PHE A 41 7.89 7.11 -10.55
N ASP A 42 9.05 6.59 -10.14
CA ASP A 42 9.32 5.16 -10.17
C ASP A 42 8.81 4.51 -8.88
N VAL A 43 7.98 3.49 -9.04
CA VAL A 43 7.38 2.67 -7.98
C VAL A 43 8.03 1.30 -7.98
N GLU A 44 8.49 0.88 -6.81
CA GLU A 44 9.04 -0.46 -6.58
C GLU A 44 8.19 -1.17 -5.52
N PHE A 45 7.74 -2.38 -5.84
CA PHE A 45 7.12 -3.29 -4.87
C PHE A 45 8.02 -4.49 -4.66
N SER A 46 8.39 -4.74 -3.41
CA SER A 46 9.22 -5.87 -3.01
C SER A 46 8.53 -6.70 -1.93
N PRO A 47 8.43 -8.04 -2.06
CA PRO A 47 7.90 -8.90 -1.02
C PRO A 47 8.67 -8.75 0.31
N ASN A 48 7.96 -8.57 1.42
CA ASN A 48 8.56 -8.50 2.75
C ASN A 48 8.37 -9.82 3.51
N LYS A 49 9.29 -10.77 3.28
CA LYS A 49 9.25 -12.13 3.88
C LYS A 49 9.20 -12.12 5.42
N LYS A 50 9.83 -11.12 6.05
CA LYS A 50 9.83 -11.00 7.52
C LYS A 50 8.45 -10.60 8.05
N ALA A 51 7.81 -9.63 7.41
CA ALA A 51 6.45 -9.21 7.77
C ALA A 51 5.42 -10.32 7.48
N GLU A 52 5.59 -11.04 6.38
CA GLU A 52 4.79 -12.21 6.01
C GLU A 52 4.86 -13.30 7.07
N SER A 53 6.06 -13.74 7.45
CA SER A 53 6.26 -14.77 8.47
C SER A 53 5.65 -14.39 9.82
N LYS A 54 5.82 -13.13 10.24
CA LYS A 54 5.18 -12.60 11.46
C LYS A 54 3.66 -12.63 11.38
N SER A 55 3.10 -12.21 10.24
CA SER A 55 1.65 -12.20 10.03
C SER A 55 1.08 -13.63 10.06
N LEU A 56 1.77 -14.58 9.42
CA LEU A 56 1.38 -15.99 9.42
C LEU A 56 1.41 -16.59 10.82
N ALA A 57 2.46 -16.32 11.61
CA ALA A 57 2.53 -16.78 12.99
C ALA A 57 1.38 -16.23 13.84
N ARG A 58 1.03 -14.95 13.65
CA ARG A 58 -0.12 -14.33 14.33
C ARG A 58 -1.45 -14.99 13.96
N VAL A 59 -1.68 -15.25 12.67
CA VAL A 59 -2.89 -15.95 12.21
C VAL A 59 -3.00 -17.34 12.82
N LYS A 60 -1.91 -18.12 12.84
CA LYS A 60 -1.88 -19.45 13.46
C LYS A 60 -2.20 -19.40 14.96
N LYS A 61 -1.67 -18.40 15.68
CA LYS A 61 -1.96 -18.20 17.10
C LYS A 61 -3.46 -17.95 17.33
N LEU A 62 -4.06 -17.04 16.55
CA LEU A 62 -5.49 -16.74 16.64
C LEU A 62 -6.36 -17.97 16.33
N GLN A 63 -5.99 -18.77 15.33
CA GLN A 63 -6.70 -20.02 15.01
C GLN A 63 -6.65 -21.02 16.17
N GLN A 64 -5.51 -21.16 16.85
CA GLN A 64 -5.39 -22.01 18.03
C GLN A 64 -6.22 -21.49 19.21
N GLU A 65 -6.23 -20.18 19.44
CA GLU A 65 -7.04 -19.56 20.50
C GLU A 65 -8.54 -19.82 20.29
N LEU A 66 -9.02 -19.71 19.05
CA LEU A 66 -10.42 -20.01 18.69
C LEU A 66 -10.76 -21.50 18.82
N LEU A 67 -9.83 -22.40 18.47
CA LEU A 67 -10.06 -23.84 18.61
C LEU A 67 -10.09 -24.31 20.07
N ASN A 68 -9.40 -23.60 20.96
CA ASN A 68 -9.30 -23.94 22.38
C ASN A 68 -10.37 -23.25 23.25
N HIS A 69 -11.14 -22.32 22.67
CA HIS A 69 -12.31 -21.69 23.29
C HIS A 69 -13.55 -21.98 22.42
N PRO A 70 -14.25 -23.12 22.64
CA PRO A 70 -15.48 -23.45 21.93
C PRO A 70 -16.63 -22.49 22.24
#